data_AF-A0A8H9CGU6-F1
#
_entry.id   AF-A0A8H9CGU6-F1
#
_cell.length_a   1.000
_cell.length_b   1.000
_cell.length_c   1.000
_cell.angle_alpha   90.00
_cell.angle_beta   90.00
_cell.angle_gamma   90.00
#
_symmetry.space_group_name_H-M   'P 1'
#
loop_
_entity.id
_entity.type
_entity.pdbx_description
1 polymer ?
#
loop_
_entity_poly.entity_id
_entity_poly.type
_entity_poly.pdbx_seq_one_letter_code
_entity_poly.pdbx_strand_id
1 'polypeptide(L)' 'MQYLEKHNRITIAEASNIITTISKPSVKNRLSELVKLGLVARNGKARGTWYSKKLN' A
#
# COMPACT_ATOMS: atom_id res chain seq x y z
N MET A 1 -2.52 -4.37 -7.28
CA MET A 1 -1.18 -4.94 -7.60
C MET A 1 -0.56 -4.28 -8.82
N GLN A 2 -1.29 -4.10 -9.93
CA GLN A 2 -0.82 -3.43 -11.14
C GLN A 2 -0.10 -2.07 -10.91
N TYR A 3 -0.60 -1.24 -9.99
CA TYR A 3 0.06 0.04 -9.65
C TYR A 3 1.47 -0.17 -9.07
N LEU A 4 1.64 -1.13 -8.15
CA LEU A 4 2.94 -1.44 -7.57
C LEU A 4 3.91 -2.01 -8.60
N GLU A 5 3.42 -2.70 -9.63
CA GLU A 5 4.25 -3.20 -10.72
C GLU A 5 4.77 -2.10 -11.63
N LYS A 6 3.99 -1.02 -11.79
CA LYS A 6 4.38 0.14 -12.61
C LYS A 6 5.22 1.17 -11.84
N HIS A 7 4.95 1.36 -10.55
CA HIS A 7 5.48 2.48 -9.78
C HIS A 7 6.44 2.07 -8.64
N ASN A 8 6.60 0.77 -8.35
CA ASN A 8 7.42 0.17 -7.27
C ASN A 8 7.08 0.59 -5.83
N ARG A 9 6.42 1.73 -5.63
CA ARG A 9 5.96 2.26 -4.35
C ARG A 9 4.53 2.76 -4.44
N ILE A 10 3.84 2.75 -3.31
CA ILE A 10 2.55 3.41 -3.11
C ILE A 10 2.41 3.88 -1.67
N THR A 11 1.87 5.08 -1.47
CA THR A 11 1.49 5.62 -0.16
C THR A 11 0.01 5.37 0.10
N ILE A 12 -0.44 5.53 1.34
CA ILE A 12 -1.89 5.47 1.65
C ILE A 12 -2.65 6.56 0.89
N ALA A 13 -2.06 7.75 0.73
CA ALA A 13 -2.71 8.85 0.00
C ALA A 13 -2.92 8.49 -1.47
N GLU A 14 -1.90 7.96 -2.14
CA GLU A 14 -2.01 7.49 -3.53
C GLU A 14 -3.00 6.32 -3.65
N ALA A 15 -2.93 5.35 -2.73
CA ALA A 15 -3.85 4.22 -2.71
C ALA A 15 -5.32 4.66 -2.54
N SER A 16 -5.59 5.64 -1.67
CA SER A 16 -6.93 6.20 -1.48
C SER A 16 -7.44 7.02 -2.67
N ASN A 17 -6.55 7.59 -3.49
CA ASN A 17 -6.95 8.28 -4.72
C ASN A 17 -7.29 7.30 -5.85
N ILE A 18 -6.68 6.11 -5.84
CA ILE A 18 -6.92 5.07 -6.84
C ILE A 18 -8.14 4.22 -6.46
N ILE A 19 -8.23 3.84 -5.18
CA ILE A 19 -9.29 2.99 -4.65
C ILE A 19 -10.38 3.89 -4.09
N THR A 20 -11.27 4.37 -4.97
CA THR A 20 -12.35 5.30 -4.62
C THR A 20 -13.61 4.61 -4.08
N THR A 21 -13.67 3.28 -4.15
CA THR A 21 -14.84 2.47 -3.78
C THR A 21 -14.94 2.17 -2.28
N ILE A 22 -13.87 2.38 -1.51
CA ILE A 22 -13.83 2.12 -0.07
C ILE A 22 -13.17 3.27 0.68
N SER A 23 -13.48 3.39 1.97
CA SER A 23 -12.94 4.44 2.82
C SER A 23 -11.42 4.33 3.00
N LYS A 24 -10.76 5.47 3.26
CA LYS A 24 -9.32 5.52 3.58
C LYS A 24 -8.90 4.58 4.73
N PRO A 25 -9.66 4.47 5.85
CA PRO A 25 -9.39 3.46 6.87
C PRO A 25 -9.41 2.02 6.33
N SER A 26 -10.38 1.68 5.47
CA SER A 26 -10.44 0.35 4.85
C SER A 26 -9.25 0.09 3.91
N VAL A 27 -8.82 1.09 3.14
CA VAL A 27 -7.58 1.00 2.32
C VAL A 27 -6.37 0.73 3.20
N LYS A 28 -6.23 1.42 4.33
CA LYS A 28 -5.14 1.20 5.29
C LYS A 28 -5.17 -0.21 5.90
N ASN A 29 -6.35 -0.70 6.27
CA ASN A 29 -6.52 -2.06 6.78
C ASN A 29 -6.09 -3.09 5.73
N ARG A 30 -6.52 -2.91 4.48
CA ARG A 30 -6.15 -3.79 3.37
C ARG A 30 -4.65 -3.80 3.11
N LEU A 31 -3.99 -2.65 3.11
CA LEU A 31 -2.52 -2.58 2.97
C LEU A 31 -1.81 -3.27 4.15
N SER A 32 -2.35 -3.16 5.36
CA SER A 32 -1.81 -3.83 6.54
C SER A 32 -1.97 -5.36 6.45
N GLU A 33 -3.10 -5.85 5.94
CA GLU A 33 -3.30 -7.28 5.63
C GLU A 33 -2.29 -7.78 4.60
N LEU A 34 -2.08 -7.05 3.51
CA LEU A 34 -1.11 -7.43 2.47
C LEU A 34 0.32 -7.50 3.01
N VAL A 35 0.67 -6.65 3.97
CA VAL A 35 1.95 -6.71 4.68
C VAL A 35 2.05 -7.95 5.56
N LYS A 36 1.00 -8.28 6.32
CA LYS A 36 0.95 -9.51 7.14
C LYS A 36 1.07 -10.77 6.28
N LEU A 37 0.45 -10.77 5.10
CA LEU A 37 0.53 -11.85 4.12
C LEU A 37 1.88 -11.92 3.39
N GLY A 38 2.78 -10.96 3.61
CA GLY A 38 4.08 -10.92 2.94
C GLY A 38 4.01 -10.56 1.45
N LEU A 39 2.87 -10.08 0.95
CA LEU A 39 2.70 -9.70 -0.47
C LEU A 39 3.27 -8.30 -0.75
N VAL A 40 3.32 -7.46 0.28
CA VAL A 40 3.77 -6.07 0.22
C VAL A 40 4.69 -5.81 1.42
N ALA A 41 5.73 -5.01 1.24
CA ALA A 41 6.57 -4.53 2.32
C ALA A 41 6.16 -3.12 2.74
N ARG A 42 6.06 -2.87 4.06
CA ARG A 42 5.88 -1.51 4.60
C ARG A 42 7.24 -0.89 4.86
N ASN A 43 7.46 0.30 4.33
CA ASN A 43 8.70 1.04 4.41
C ASN A 43 8.47 2.43 5.05
N GLY A 44 9.53 3.00 5.62
CA GLY A 44 9.52 4.32 6.22
C GLY A 44 8.74 4.40 7.55
N LYS A 45 8.59 5.63 8.07
CA LYS A 45 7.99 5.90 9.39
C LYS A 45 7.11 7.15 9.35
N ALA A 46 6.01 7.13 10.11
CA ALA A 46 5.06 8.24 10.24
C ALA A 46 4.63 8.81 8.86
N ARG A 47 4.89 10.10 8.60
CA ARG A 47 4.54 10.79 7.34
C ARG A 47 5.28 10.24 6.12
N GLY A 48 6.41 9.57 6.30
CA GLY A 48 7.17 8.91 5.24
C GLY A 48 6.80 7.44 5.04
N THR A 49 5.61 6.99 5.45
CA THR A 49 5.20 5.59 5.27
C THR A 49 4.80 5.34 3.82
N TRP A 50 5.41 4.34 3.19
CA TRP A 50 5.06 3.85 1.85
C TRP A 50 5.14 2.32 1.80
N TYR A 51 4.63 1.74 0.73
CA TYR A 51 4.46 0.31 0.55
C TYR A 51 5.06 -0.10 -0.79
N SER A 52 5.76 -1.24 -0.86
CA SER A 52 6.35 -1.77 -2.09
C SER A 52 5.97 -3.22 -2.32
N LYS A 53 6.06 -3.70 -3.56
CA LYS A 53 6.00 -5.14 -3.81
C LYS A 53 7.13 -5.81 -3.02
N LYS A 54 6.83 -6.86 -2.27
CA LYS A 54 7.89 -7.68 -1.68
C LYS A 54 8.49 -8.48 -2.82
N LEU A 55 9.78 -8.29 -3.09
CA LEU A 55 10.51 -9.19 -3.98
C LEU A 55 10.65 -10.50 -3.21
N ASN A 56 10.07 -11.57 -3.75
CA ASN A 56 10.37 -12.93 -3.31
C ASN A 56 11.78 -13.30 -3.79
#